data_AF-A0A930W007-F1
#
_entry.id   AF-A0A930W007-F1
#
_cell.length_a   1.000
_cell.length_b   1.000
_cell.length_c   1.000
_cell.angle_alpha   90.00
_cell.angle_beta   90.00
_cell.angle_gamma   90.00
#
_symmetry.space_group_name_H-M   'P 1'
#
loop_
_entity.id
_entity.type
_entity.pdbx_description
1 polymer ?
#
loop_
_entity_poly.entity_id
_entity_poly.type
_entity_poly.pdbx_seq_one_letter_code
_entity_poly.pdbx_strand_id
1 'polypeptide(L)'
;MSEHASHQTSWLANQRATKETLERFGLATKYRLGQNFLVQDHVIEKIVHLAEVQPTDVVVEVGPGLGTLTVALLDNARAVCSLEADSELEQVLAVTCKETHPDSFALVMGDALAITPQKLADAYSALPTIAHDAATSAPMPTKFVSNLPYQVAATLILKFFQELPSLERAVVMVQAEVADRIAA
;
A
#
# COMPACT_ATOMS: atom_id res chain seq x y z
N MET A 1 -36.30 -6.65 -10.15
CA MET A 1 -35.23 -7.56 -9.67
C MET A 1 -33.93 -6.83 -9.91
N SER A 2 -33.44 -6.10 -8.90
CA SER A 2 -32.21 -5.32 -8.99
C SER A 2 -31.03 -6.27 -8.75
N GLU A 3 -30.21 -6.47 -9.78
CA GLU A 3 -28.88 -7.04 -9.63
C GLU A 3 -28.12 -6.19 -8.60
N HIS A 4 -27.87 -6.76 -7.42
CA HIS A 4 -26.79 -6.28 -6.57
C HIS A 4 -25.50 -6.66 -7.28
N ALA A 5 -25.03 -5.81 -8.20
CA ALA A 5 -23.64 -5.87 -8.62
C ALA A 5 -22.80 -5.72 -7.34
N SER A 6 -22.17 -6.81 -6.90
CA SER A 6 -21.26 -6.79 -5.76
C SER A 6 -20.19 -5.75 -6.04
N HIS A 7 -20.22 -4.63 -5.31
CA HIS A 7 -19.19 -3.60 -5.44
C HIS A 7 -17.89 -4.19 -4.91
N GLN A 8 -16.95 -4.48 -5.80
CA GLN A 8 -15.66 -5.05 -5.45
C GLN A 8 -14.75 -3.91 -4.96
N THR A 9 -14.17 -4.06 -3.76
CA THR A 9 -13.32 -3.03 -3.13
C THR A 9 -12.01 -2.84 -3.90
N SER A 10 -11.46 -3.92 -4.45
CA SER A 10 -10.33 -3.85 -5.39
C SER A 10 -10.55 -4.83 -6.52
N TRP A 11 -10.58 -4.34 -7.77
CA TRP A 11 -10.79 -5.20 -8.95
C TRP A 11 -9.73 -6.31 -9.09
N LEU A 12 -8.53 -6.12 -8.52
CA LEU A 12 -7.44 -7.10 -8.47
C LEU A 12 -7.62 -8.20 -7.41
N ALA A 13 -8.56 -8.05 -6.48
CA ALA A 13 -8.73 -8.95 -5.33
C ALA A 13 -9.46 -10.26 -5.66
N ASN A 14 -9.04 -10.92 -6.74
CA ASN A 14 -9.49 -12.26 -7.11
C ASN A 14 -8.37 -13.03 -7.85
N GLN A 15 -8.38 -14.35 -7.71
CA GLN A 15 -7.32 -15.22 -8.26
C GLN A 15 -7.16 -15.10 -9.79
N ARG A 16 -8.25 -14.85 -10.50
CA ARG A 16 -8.23 -14.74 -11.96
C ARG A 16 -7.48 -13.49 -12.39
N ALA A 17 -7.87 -12.32 -11.87
CA ALA A 17 -7.21 -11.05 -12.15
C ALA A 17 -5.72 -11.10 -11.76
N THR A 18 -5.37 -11.65 -10.59
CA THR A 18 -3.98 -11.84 -10.18
C THR A 18 -3.17 -12.66 -11.20
N LYS A 19 -3.70 -13.79 -11.68
CA LYS A 19 -3.03 -14.64 -12.66
C LYS A 19 -2.90 -13.94 -14.02
N GLU A 20 -3.98 -13.33 -14.51
CA GLU A 20 -3.99 -12.60 -15.77
C GLU A 20 -2.97 -11.43 -15.75
N THR A 21 -2.85 -10.71 -14.64
CA THR A 21 -1.83 -9.68 -14.46
C THR A 21 -0.42 -10.27 -14.49
N LEU A 22 -0.14 -11.33 -13.73
CA LEU A 22 1.19 -11.97 -13.74
C LEU A 22 1.57 -12.45 -15.15
N GLU A 23 0.65 -13.10 -15.85
CA GLU A 23 0.85 -13.58 -17.23
C GLU A 23 1.10 -12.42 -18.20
N ARG A 24 0.31 -11.34 -18.12
CA ARG A 24 0.45 -10.15 -18.97
C ARG A 24 1.84 -9.53 -18.88
N PHE A 25 2.44 -9.53 -17.69
CA PHE A 25 3.77 -8.96 -17.46
C PHE A 25 4.89 -10.01 -17.50
N GLY A 26 4.58 -11.28 -17.79
CA GLY A 26 5.57 -12.35 -17.84
C GLY A 26 6.24 -12.65 -16.49
N LEU A 27 5.52 -12.43 -15.39
CA LEU A 27 6.03 -12.55 -14.02
C LEU A 27 5.64 -13.87 -13.37
N ALA A 28 6.45 -14.29 -12.40
CA ALA A 28 6.16 -15.39 -11.50
C ALA A 28 6.34 -14.94 -10.05
N THR A 29 5.60 -15.58 -9.13
CA THR A 29 5.70 -15.32 -7.69
C THR A 29 7.10 -15.63 -7.16
N LYS A 30 7.73 -14.69 -6.46
CA LYS A 30 9.06 -14.84 -5.87
C LYS A 30 8.99 -15.12 -4.38
N TYR A 31 9.10 -16.40 -4.02
CA TYR A 31 9.12 -16.85 -2.63
C TYR A 31 10.24 -16.20 -1.79
N ARG A 32 11.41 -15.92 -2.39
CA ARG A 32 12.52 -15.25 -1.68
C ARG A 32 12.18 -13.86 -1.14
N LEU A 33 11.23 -13.17 -1.79
CA LEU A 33 10.75 -11.84 -1.38
C LEU A 33 9.50 -11.93 -0.48
N GLY A 34 9.06 -13.13 -0.10
CA GLY A 34 7.88 -13.33 0.72
C GLY A 34 6.56 -12.90 0.06
N GLN A 35 6.52 -12.84 -1.28
CA GLN A 35 5.34 -12.38 -2.02
C GLN A 35 4.13 -13.30 -1.76
N ASN A 36 3.11 -12.74 -1.12
CA ASN A 36 1.80 -13.35 -0.91
C ASN A 36 0.72 -12.35 -1.31
N PHE A 37 0.19 -12.49 -2.52
CA PHE A 37 -0.81 -11.55 -3.04
C PHE A 37 -2.17 -11.78 -2.38
N LEU A 38 -2.82 -10.69 -1.99
CA LEU A 38 -4.20 -10.72 -1.53
C LEU A 38 -5.12 -11.00 -2.73
N VAL A 39 -5.97 -12.02 -2.62
CA VAL A 39 -6.87 -12.47 -3.70
C VAL A 39 -8.33 -12.59 -3.23
N GLN A 40 -8.64 -12.05 -2.04
CA GLN A 40 -9.95 -12.14 -1.42
C GLN A 40 -10.43 -10.73 -1.09
N ASP A 41 -11.45 -10.25 -1.80
CA ASP A 41 -11.96 -8.88 -1.68
C ASP A 41 -12.42 -8.53 -0.26
N HIS A 42 -13.09 -9.44 0.44
CA HIS A 42 -13.53 -9.21 1.83
C HIS A 42 -12.37 -8.96 2.82
N VAL A 43 -11.16 -9.46 2.51
CA VAL A 43 -9.97 -9.17 3.32
C VAL A 43 -9.51 -7.74 3.08
N ILE A 44 -9.55 -7.28 1.83
CA ILE A 44 -9.25 -5.88 1.46
C ILE A 44 -10.25 -4.94 2.11
N GLU A 45 -11.54 -5.23 1.98
CA GLU A 45 -12.63 -4.48 2.61
C GLU A 45 -12.40 -4.35 4.12
N LYS A 46 -12.06 -5.46 4.79
CA LYS A 46 -11.76 -5.46 6.22
C LYS A 46 -10.54 -4.61 6.57
N ILE A 47 -9.47 -4.65 5.79
CA ILE A 47 -8.26 -3.83 6.00
C ILE A 47 -8.60 -2.34 5.88
N VAL A 48 -9.28 -1.95 4.80
CA VAL A 48 -9.67 -0.55 4.55
C VAL A 48 -10.62 -0.05 5.64
N HIS A 49 -11.58 -0.88 6.04
CA HIS A 49 -12.51 -0.56 7.12
C HIS A 49 -11.80 -0.36 8.46
N LEU A 50 -10.91 -1.29 8.86
CA LEU A 50 -10.14 -1.16 10.11
C LEU A 50 -9.19 0.04 10.09
N ALA A 51 -8.67 0.41 8.92
CA ALA A 51 -7.83 1.59 8.77
C ALA A 51 -8.63 2.89 8.90
N GLU A 52 -9.96 2.84 8.76
CA GLU A 52 -10.88 3.98 8.64
C GLU A 52 -10.27 5.06 7.74
N VAL A 53 -9.87 4.67 6.52
CA VAL A 53 -9.29 5.57 5.53
C VAL A 53 -10.32 6.65 5.17
N GLN A 54 -9.90 7.91 5.24
CA GLN A 54 -10.68 9.08 4.86
C GLN A 54 -10.07 9.76 3.63
N PRO A 55 -10.86 10.52 2.85
CA PRO A 55 -10.36 11.25 1.68
C PRO A 55 -9.29 12.30 1.96
N THR A 56 -9.04 12.64 3.23
CA THR A 56 -7.98 13.55 3.66
C THR A 56 -6.67 12.84 4.02
N ASP A 57 -6.68 11.51 4.15
CA ASP A 57 -5.55 10.75 4.63
C ASP A 57 -4.45 10.55 3.60
N VAL A 58 -3.22 10.52 4.11
CA VAL A 58 -2.02 10.20 3.34
C VAL A 58 -1.48 8.86 3.85
N VAL A 59 -1.45 7.86 2.97
CA VAL A 59 -1.16 6.47 3.34
C VAL A 59 0.21 6.05 2.83
N VAL A 60 1.05 5.54 3.73
CA VAL A 60 2.24 4.77 3.32
C VAL A 60 1.91 3.27 3.30
N GLU A 61 2.34 2.60 2.23
CA GLU A 61 2.20 1.16 2.03
C GLU A 61 3.58 0.53 1.77
N VAL A 62 3.86 -0.63 2.37
CA VAL A 62 5.07 -1.42 2.09
C VAL A 62 4.70 -2.73 1.42
N GLY A 63 5.35 -3.02 0.31
CA GLY A 63 5.12 -4.24 -0.46
C GLY A 63 3.74 -4.27 -1.14
N PRO A 64 3.42 -3.32 -2.02
CA PRO A 64 2.13 -3.28 -2.72
C PRO A 64 1.88 -4.52 -3.60
N GLY A 65 2.94 -5.21 -4.03
CA GLY A 65 2.82 -6.36 -4.91
C GLY A 65 2.24 -5.95 -6.27
N LEU A 66 1.13 -6.57 -6.68
CA LEU A 66 0.43 -6.18 -7.90
C LEU A 66 -0.43 -4.92 -7.74
N GLY A 67 -0.47 -4.31 -6.55
CA GLY A 67 -1.30 -3.15 -6.25
C GLY A 67 -2.71 -3.47 -5.74
N THR A 68 -2.98 -4.72 -5.34
CA THR A 68 -4.34 -5.12 -4.93
C THR A 68 -4.88 -4.29 -3.78
N LEU A 69 -4.09 -4.07 -2.72
CA LEU A 69 -4.48 -3.20 -1.61
C LEU A 69 -4.36 -1.72 -2.00
N THR A 70 -3.30 -1.36 -2.73
CA THR A 70 -3.06 0.00 -3.23
C THR A 70 -4.25 0.59 -3.97
N VAL A 71 -4.88 -0.17 -4.88
CA VAL A 71 -6.07 0.26 -5.63
C VAL A 71 -7.21 0.65 -4.68
N ALA A 72 -7.52 -0.22 -3.71
CA ALA A 72 -8.57 0.08 -2.73
C ALA A 72 -8.23 1.29 -1.84
N LEU A 73 -6.96 1.48 -1.50
CA LEU A 73 -6.52 2.65 -0.73
C LEU A 73 -6.67 3.93 -1.55
N LEU A 74 -6.28 3.92 -2.83
CA LEU A 74 -6.37 5.09 -3.72
C LEU A 74 -7.80 5.55 -3.98
N ASP A 75 -8.77 4.65 -3.92
CA ASP A 75 -10.20 4.99 -4.02
C ASP A 75 -10.74 5.73 -2.79
N ASN A 76 -10.04 5.64 -1.65
CA ASN A 76 -10.54 6.14 -0.35
C ASN A 76 -9.63 7.22 0.29
N ALA A 77 -8.36 7.29 -0.08
CA ALA A 77 -7.36 8.19 0.49
C ALA A 77 -7.06 9.39 -0.40
N ARG A 78 -6.50 10.46 0.18
CA ARG A 78 -5.98 11.61 -0.59
C ARG A 78 -4.81 11.23 -1.47
N ALA A 79 -3.90 10.43 -0.91
CA ALA A 79 -2.68 9.98 -1.56
C ALA A 79 -2.17 8.68 -0.95
N VAL A 80 -1.51 7.86 -1.77
CA VAL A 80 -0.83 6.64 -1.36
C VAL A 80 0.59 6.65 -1.90
N CYS A 81 1.58 6.42 -1.02
CA CYS A 81 2.94 6.13 -1.42
C CYS A 81 3.28 4.68 -1.08
N SER A 82 3.54 3.87 -2.11
CA SER A 82 3.92 2.47 -1.93
C SER A 82 5.44 2.30 -2.09
N LEU A 83 6.04 1.51 -1.20
CA LEU A 83 7.45 1.13 -1.21
C LEU A 83 7.58 -0.30 -1.75
N GLU A 84 8.29 -0.48 -2.86
CA GLU A 84 8.44 -1.79 -3.52
C GLU A 84 9.91 -2.11 -3.80
N ALA A 85 10.35 -3.30 -3.39
CA ALA A 85 11.73 -3.75 -3.54
C ALA A 85 11.96 -4.52 -4.85
N ASP A 86 10.92 -5.11 -5.43
CA ASP A 86 10.98 -5.85 -6.69
C ASP A 86 10.85 -4.93 -7.90
N SER A 87 11.95 -4.64 -8.59
CA SER A 87 11.97 -3.79 -9.78
C SER A 87 11.12 -4.32 -10.94
N GLU A 88 10.81 -5.62 -10.97
CA GLU A 88 9.93 -6.18 -12.00
C GLU A 88 8.46 -5.77 -11.82
N LEU A 89 8.07 -5.30 -10.62
CA LEU A 89 6.71 -4.84 -10.33
C LEU A 89 6.48 -3.37 -10.66
N GLU A 90 7.52 -2.61 -11.02
CA GLU A 90 7.39 -1.19 -11.35
C GLU A 90 6.41 -0.96 -12.50
N GLN A 91 6.53 -1.72 -13.58
CA GLN A 91 5.61 -1.63 -14.73
C GLN A 91 4.19 -2.12 -14.40
N VAL A 92 4.06 -3.08 -13.48
CA VAL A 92 2.74 -3.54 -13.02
C VAL A 92 2.03 -2.39 -12.31
N LEU A 93 2.68 -1.79 -11.32
CA LEU A 93 2.13 -0.70 -10.50
C LEU A 93 1.89 0.58 -11.31
N ALA A 94 2.68 0.81 -12.36
CA ALA A 94 2.40 1.86 -13.33
C ALA A 94 1.01 1.67 -13.97
N VAL A 95 0.70 0.46 -14.44
CA VAL A 95 -0.56 0.16 -15.12
C VAL A 95 -1.73 0.00 -14.14
N THR A 96 -1.52 -0.68 -13.02
CA THR A 96 -2.62 -1.00 -12.09
C THR A 96 -3.01 0.16 -11.19
N CYS A 97 -2.08 1.08 -10.91
CA CYS A 97 -2.27 2.17 -9.95
C CYS A 97 -2.00 3.55 -10.56
N LYS A 98 -0.85 3.76 -11.22
CA LYS A 98 -0.44 5.11 -11.66
C LYS A 98 -1.30 5.64 -12.81
N GLU A 99 -1.65 4.80 -13.78
CA GLU A 99 -2.48 5.21 -14.93
C GLU A 99 -3.88 5.66 -14.51
N THR A 100 -4.48 5.00 -13.51
CA THR A 100 -5.82 5.33 -13.00
C THR A 100 -5.81 6.44 -11.94
N HIS A 101 -4.72 6.57 -11.19
CA HIS A 101 -4.56 7.57 -10.13
C HIS A 101 -3.27 8.39 -10.30
N PRO A 102 -3.11 9.13 -11.42
CA PRO A 102 -1.87 9.83 -11.74
C PRO A 102 -1.52 10.92 -10.70
N ASP A 103 -2.53 11.49 -10.05
CA ASP A 103 -2.36 12.63 -9.17
C ASP A 103 -2.17 12.27 -7.69
N SER A 104 -2.52 11.03 -7.29
CA SER A 104 -2.55 10.59 -5.89
C SER A 104 -1.68 9.37 -5.59
N PHE A 105 -1.10 8.71 -6.60
CA PHE A 105 -0.20 7.57 -6.41
C PHE A 105 1.28 7.93 -6.61
N ALA A 106 2.09 7.63 -5.59
CA ALA A 106 3.54 7.64 -5.64
C ALA A 106 4.11 6.22 -5.45
N LEU A 107 5.17 5.90 -6.18
CA LEU A 107 5.92 4.66 -6.03
C LEU A 107 7.38 4.99 -5.73
N VAL A 108 7.92 4.39 -4.67
CA VAL A 108 9.35 4.49 -4.35
C VAL A 108 9.94 3.09 -4.42
N MET A 109 10.85 2.91 -5.38
CA MET A 109 11.56 1.65 -5.56
C MET A 109 12.73 1.53 -4.57
N GLY A 110 12.79 0.41 -3.84
CA GLY A 110 13.88 0.09 -2.93
C GLY A 110 13.47 -0.69 -1.69
N ASP A 111 14.45 -1.00 -0.84
CA ASP A 111 14.22 -1.63 0.45
C ASP A 111 13.52 -0.63 1.41
N ALA A 112 12.35 -1.02 1.92
CA ALA A 112 11.58 -0.24 2.87
C ALA A 112 12.34 0.01 4.20
N LEU A 113 13.31 -0.83 4.57
CA LEU A 113 14.17 -0.56 5.74
C LEU A 113 15.15 0.59 5.50
N ALA A 114 15.45 0.91 4.23
CA ALA A 114 16.35 2.00 3.84
C ALA A 114 15.60 3.32 3.54
N ILE A 115 14.26 3.34 3.64
CA ILE A 115 13.48 4.55 3.45
C ILE A 115 13.76 5.55 4.59
N THR A 116 13.73 6.84 4.24
CA THR A 116 13.85 7.95 5.20
C THR A 116 12.59 8.81 5.17
N PRO A 117 12.26 9.51 6.27
CA PRO A 117 11.16 10.48 6.29
C PRO A 117 11.26 11.52 5.18
N GLN A 118 12.47 12.02 4.88
CA GLN A 118 12.67 12.98 3.81
C GLN A 118 12.30 12.42 2.43
N LYS A 119 12.71 11.18 2.11
CA LYS A 119 12.36 10.56 0.83
C LYS A 119 10.85 10.35 0.68
N LEU A 120 10.15 10.02 1.77
CA LEU A 120 8.69 9.94 1.76
C LEU A 120 8.06 11.31 1.53
N ALA A 121 8.52 12.34 2.23
CA ALA A 121 8.04 13.70 2.05
C ALA A 121 8.25 14.21 0.61
N ASP A 122 9.41 13.92 0.02
CA ASP A 122 9.72 14.26 -1.37
C ASP A 122 8.74 13.54 -2.34
N ALA A 123 8.48 12.24 -2.11
CA ALA A 123 7.55 11.46 -2.91
C ALA A 123 6.11 12.01 -2.85
N TYR A 124 5.63 12.38 -1.66
CA TYR A 124 4.32 13.01 -1.52
C TYR A 124 4.27 14.42 -2.10
N SER A 125 5.32 15.22 -1.93
CA SER A 125 5.38 16.59 -2.46
C SER A 125 5.30 16.64 -3.99
N ALA A 126 5.71 15.57 -4.66
CA ALA A 126 5.60 15.43 -6.11
C ALA A 126 4.17 15.15 -6.61
N LEU A 127 3.23 14.84 -5.71
CA LEU A 127 1.85 14.51 -6.08
C LEU A 127 0.98 15.77 -6.19
N PRO A 128 0.26 15.98 -7.31
CA PRO A 128 -0.67 17.11 -7.47
C PRO A 128 -1.73 17.21 -6.37
N THR A 129 -2.23 16.09 -5.83
CA THR A 129 -3.21 16.13 -4.72
C THR A 129 -2.63 16.68 -3.42
N ILE A 130 -1.30 16.72 -3.28
CA ILE A 130 -0.57 17.22 -2.11
C ILE A 130 0.02 18.61 -2.36
N ALA A 131 0.61 18.85 -3.54
CA ALA A 131 1.40 20.04 -3.87
C ALA A 131 0.64 21.39 -3.79
N HIS A 132 -0.69 21.35 -3.68
CA HIS A 132 -1.53 22.56 -3.55
C HIS A 132 -1.86 22.94 -2.11
N ASP A 133 -1.39 22.18 -1.11
CA ASP A 133 -1.53 22.57 0.28
C ASP A 133 -0.46 23.59 0.65
N ALA A 134 -0.88 24.81 1.03
CA ALA A 134 0.01 25.86 1.54
C ALA A 134 0.51 25.56 2.98
N ALA A 135 0.68 24.28 3.31
CA ALA A 135 1.07 23.81 4.62
C ALA A 135 2.53 24.20 4.91
N THR A 136 2.78 24.65 6.14
CA THR A 136 4.10 25.07 6.62
C THR A 136 5.05 23.91 6.91
N SER A 137 4.56 22.67 6.91
CA SER A 137 5.33 21.45 7.17
C SER A 137 5.30 20.50 5.97
N ALA A 138 6.39 19.74 5.80
CA ALA A 138 6.51 18.74 4.75
C ALA A 138 5.39 17.68 4.86
N PRO A 139 4.80 17.22 3.72
CA PRO A 139 3.72 16.24 3.76
C PRO A 139 4.24 14.89 4.27
N MET A 140 3.57 14.36 5.28
CA MET A 140 3.92 13.10 5.95
C MET A 140 2.70 12.17 6.03
N PRO A 141 2.89 10.84 6.04
CA PRO A 141 1.77 9.91 6.11
C PRO A 141 1.06 10.00 7.47
N THR A 142 -0.27 9.96 7.44
CA THR A 142 -1.14 9.85 8.61
C THR A 142 -1.48 8.39 8.91
N LYS A 143 -1.41 7.51 7.90
CA LYS A 143 -1.70 6.08 8.06
C LYS A 143 -0.63 5.18 7.47
N PHE A 144 -0.43 4.04 8.12
CA PHE A 144 0.39 2.94 7.63
C PHE A 144 -0.48 1.71 7.39
N VAL A 145 -0.76 1.39 6.13
CA VAL A 145 -1.68 0.30 5.76
C VAL A 145 -0.97 -0.64 4.80
N SER A 146 -0.78 -1.92 5.18
CA SER A 146 0.07 -2.82 4.40
C SER A 146 -0.20 -4.31 4.64
N ASN A 147 0.07 -5.13 3.63
CA ASN A 147 0.30 -6.56 3.79
C ASN A 147 1.81 -6.81 3.84
N LEU A 148 2.38 -6.89 5.05
CA LEU A 148 3.82 -6.78 5.20
C LEU A 148 4.58 -8.05 4.78
N PRO A 149 5.76 -7.91 4.15
CA PRO A 149 6.67 -9.03 3.94
C PRO A 149 7.11 -9.61 5.29
N TYR A 150 6.87 -10.91 5.49
CA TYR A 150 7.00 -11.54 6.80
C TYR A 150 8.40 -11.46 7.43
N GLN A 151 9.45 -11.46 6.60
CA GLN A 151 10.84 -11.47 7.06
C GLN A 151 11.26 -10.18 7.78
N VAL A 152 10.59 -9.06 7.50
CA VAL A 152 10.99 -7.72 7.96
C VAL A 152 9.87 -6.96 8.69
N ALA A 153 8.69 -7.58 8.85
CA ALA A 153 7.49 -6.94 9.36
C ALA A 153 7.69 -6.25 10.73
N ALA A 154 8.22 -6.96 11.72
CA ALA A 154 8.40 -6.40 13.06
C ALA A 154 9.36 -5.19 13.07
N THR A 155 10.48 -5.30 12.35
CA THR A 155 11.47 -4.22 12.24
C THR A 155 10.88 -3.00 11.54
N LEU A 156 10.10 -3.19 10.48
CA LEU A 156 9.42 -2.10 9.77
C LEU A 156 8.41 -1.38 10.66
N ILE A 157 7.58 -2.12 11.40
CA ILE A 157 6.59 -1.54 12.31
C ILE A 157 7.28 -0.64 13.33
N LEU A 158 8.31 -1.15 14.01
CA LEU A 158 9.05 -0.38 15.01
C LEU A 158 9.73 0.85 14.41
N LYS A 159 10.41 0.69 13.26
CA LYS A 159 11.06 1.79 12.54
C LYS A 159 10.05 2.88 12.19
N PHE A 160 8.91 2.52 11.60
CA PHE A 160 7.93 3.49 11.14
C PHE A 160 7.29 4.24 12.31
N PHE A 161 6.97 3.56 13.42
CA PHE A 161 6.49 4.25 14.62
C PHE A 161 7.52 5.18 15.26
N GLN A 162 8.81 4.88 15.15
CA GLN A 162 9.88 5.74 15.66
C GLN A 162 10.15 6.95 14.75
N GLU A 163 10.12 6.76 13.44
CA GLU A 163 10.54 7.77 12.47
C GLU A 163 9.38 8.59 11.87
N LEU A 164 8.14 8.11 11.97
CA LEU A 164 6.95 8.75 11.41
C LEU A 164 5.95 9.09 12.55
N PRO A 165 6.26 10.10 13.39
CA PRO A 165 5.40 10.49 14.50
C PRO A 165 4.04 11.07 14.06
N SER A 166 3.86 11.35 12.76
CA SER A 166 2.59 11.77 12.16
C SER A 166 1.59 10.62 11.98
N LEU A 167 2.00 9.36 12.17
CA LEU A 167 1.10 8.22 12.04
C LEU A 167 0.07 8.22 13.16
N GLU A 168 -1.20 8.32 12.78
CA GLU A 168 -2.35 8.28 13.67
C GLU A 168 -2.93 6.87 13.77
N ARG A 169 -2.75 6.07 12.71
CA ARG A 169 -3.21 4.68 12.69
C ARG A 169 -2.33 3.80 11.81
N ALA A 170 -2.12 2.56 12.26
CA ALA A 170 -1.55 1.51 11.44
C ALA A 170 -2.45 0.27 11.41
N VAL A 171 -2.64 -0.28 10.21
CA VAL A 171 -3.34 -1.55 9.98
C VAL A 171 -2.49 -2.40 9.07
N VAL A 172 -1.83 -3.39 9.65
CA VAL A 172 -0.87 -4.23 8.94
C VAL A 172 -1.23 -5.70 9.07
N MET A 173 -1.11 -6.43 7.96
CA MET A 173 -1.19 -7.90 7.99
C MET A 173 0.22 -8.46 8.19
N VAL A 174 0.36 -9.35 9.18
CA VAL A 174 1.61 -10.01 9.57
C VAL A 174 1.32 -11.47 9.93
N GLN A 175 2.37 -12.28 10.14
CA GLN A 175 2.20 -13.63 10.70
C GLN A 175 1.65 -13.55 12.13
N ALA A 176 0.80 -14.52 12.51
CA ALA A 176 0.18 -14.57 13.83
C ALA A 176 1.20 -14.44 14.97
N GLU A 177 2.32 -15.17 14.90
CA GLU A 177 3.39 -15.09 15.90
C GLU A 177 4.03 -13.69 16.02
N VAL A 178 4.07 -12.91 14.93
CA VAL A 178 4.59 -11.54 14.95
C VAL A 178 3.59 -10.63 15.65
N ALA A 179 2.29 -10.78 15.35
CA ALA A 179 1.23 -10.05 16.01
C ALA A 179 1.21 -10.33 17.52
N ASP A 180 1.31 -11.60 17.91
CA ASP A 180 1.33 -12.02 19.32
C ASP A 180 2.52 -11.40 20.06
N ARG A 181 3.70 -11.34 19.44
CA ARG A 181 4.88 -10.69 20.06
C ARG A 181 4.75 -9.18 20.22
N ILE A 182 4.07 -8.51 19.29
CA ILE A 182 3.89 -7.05 19.32
C ILE A 182 2.80 -6.63 20.32
N ALA A 183 1.79 -7.48 20.51
CA ALA A 183 0.66 -7.21 21.40
C ALA A 183 0.85 -7.69 22.86
N ALA A 184 1.99 -8.31 23.16
CA ALA A 184 2.33 -8.88 24.47
C ALA A 184 2.77 -7.85 25.52
#